data_AF-A0A960MWI9-F1
#
_entry.id   AF-A0A960MWI9-F1
#
_cell.length_a   1.000
_cell.length_b   1.000
_cell.length_c   1.000
_cell.angle_alpha   90.00
_cell.angle_beta   90.00
_cell.angle_gamma   90.00
#
_symmetry.space_group_name_H-M   'P 1'
#
loop_
_entity.id
_entity.type
_entity.pdbx_description
1 polymer ?
#
loop_
_entity_poly.entity_id
_entity_poly.type
_entity_poly.pdbx_seq_one_letter_code
_entity_poly.pdbx_strand_id
1 'polypeptide(L)'
;YPMGSNDQTFPWFYGLWRYWESGIATAPEKQEILDHLTRTADAIAALKWQMPAEVPFGVRGGFGAFSFEGAPRLLFLCKLMHHLTGASKWEAHYRENLEAKGGQPESHSRLEWCEIGMTFEGGRKHSWTSCNSVCGLLGLWELETEDSLRARFLAGLRSSATLAAESFPIAEQWNNDDASHFEHDWRVMNEDWKPQQTEQEAQSLAEAQLRAYSKLSPRRGLEMRLVREPCFAAWIVTLSPDREQVRKHAEGIEQVISRYDYRKLIYSQFFPVESAWWRLKLAS
;
A
#
# COMPACT_ATOMS: atom_id res chain seq x y z
N TYR A 1 -19.85 -1.48 0.80
CA TYR A 1 -19.38 -0.16 1.26
C TYR A 1 -19.49 0.73 0.04
N PRO A 2 -20.33 1.76 0.04
CA PRO A 2 -20.74 2.44 -1.20
C PRO A 2 -19.61 3.23 -1.87
N MET A 3 -18.45 3.35 -1.21
CA MET A 3 -17.28 4.08 -1.69
C MET A 3 -16.01 3.25 -1.49
N GLY A 4 -15.62 2.48 -2.49
CA GLY A 4 -14.28 1.88 -2.58
C GLY A 4 -13.23 2.92 -2.99
N SER A 5 -11.97 2.72 -2.63
CA SER A 5 -10.85 3.57 -3.05
C SER A 5 -9.68 2.76 -3.56
N ASN A 6 -8.74 3.41 -4.24
CA ASN A 6 -7.57 2.78 -4.86
C ASN A 6 -6.64 2.09 -3.85
N ASP A 7 -6.56 2.58 -2.61
CA ASP A 7 -5.81 1.96 -1.49
C ASP A 7 -6.45 0.67 -0.98
N GLN A 8 -7.76 0.49 -1.17
CA GLN A 8 -8.50 -0.74 -0.84
C GLN A 8 -8.53 -1.73 -2.02
N THR A 9 -8.55 -1.22 -3.25
CA THR A 9 -8.60 -2.05 -4.46
C THR A 9 -7.25 -2.68 -4.79
N PHE A 10 -6.14 -1.92 -4.71
CA PHE A 10 -4.83 -2.42 -5.11
C PHE A 10 -4.37 -3.68 -4.35
N PRO A 11 -4.53 -3.79 -3.02
CA PRO A 11 -4.14 -4.99 -2.27
C PRO A 11 -4.76 -6.28 -2.81
N TRP A 12 -5.97 -6.23 -3.39
CA TRP A 12 -6.60 -7.39 -4.02
C TRP A 12 -5.86 -7.85 -5.27
N PHE A 13 -5.41 -6.93 -6.13
CA PHE A 13 -4.60 -7.29 -7.30
C PHE A 13 -3.30 -7.97 -6.89
N TYR A 14 -2.56 -7.36 -5.96
CA TYR A 14 -1.28 -7.90 -5.52
C TYR A 14 -1.46 -9.22 -4.74
N GLY A 15 -2.36 -9.25 -3.75
CA GLY A 15 -2.58 -10.41 -2.89
C GLY A 15 -3.10 -11.63 -3.66
N LEU A 16 -4.08 -11.44 -4.55
CA LEU A 16 -4.59 -12.53 -5.38
C LEU A 16 -3.55 -13.04 -6.37
N TRP A 17 -2.72 -12.16 -6.95
CA TRP A 17 -1.60 -12.58 -7.77
C TRP A 17 -0.59 -13.43 -6.99
N ARG A 18 -0.19 -13.01 -5.78
CA ARG A 18 0.72 -13.80 -4.94
C ARG A 18 0.12 -15.16 -4.55
N TYR A 19 -1.18 -15.23 -4.25
CA TYR A 19 -1.85 -16.50 -4.00
C TYR A 19 -1.88 -17.38 -5.26
N TRP A 20 -2.20 -16.79 -6.42
CA TRP A 20 -2.24 -17.46 -7.72
C TRP A 20 -0.87 -18.08 -8.10
N GLU A 21 0.24 -17.38 -7.83
CA GLU A 21 1.60 -17.87 -8.12
C GLU A 21 2.17 -18.82 -7.05
N SER A 22 1.65 -18.79 -5.83
CA SER A 22 2.23 -19.51 -4.68
C SER A 22 2.31 -21.03 -4.82
N GLY A 23 1.59 -21.61 -5.79
CA GLY A 23 1.39 -23.06 -5.91
C GLY A 23 0.35 -23.63 -4.95
N ILE A 24 -0.24 -22.80 -4.07
CA ILE A 24 -1.32 -23.20 -3.15
C ILE A 24 -2.67 -23.23 -3.89
N ALA A 25 -2.93 -22.25 -4.76
CA ALA A 25 -4.18 -22.13 -5.49
C ALA A 25 -4.38 -23.30 -6.47
N THR A 26 -5.54 -23.93 -6.40
CA THR A 26 -6.00 -24.95 -7.34
C THR A 26 -6.28 -24.35 -8.72
N ALA A 27 -6.34 -25.18 -9.76
CA ALA A 27 -6.66 -24.71 -11.11
C ALA A 27 -8.03 -23.99 -11.20
N PRO A 28 -9.12 -24.46 -10.56
CA PRO A 28 -10.38 -23.72 -10.52
C PRO A 28 -10.27 -22.35 -9.84
N GLU A 29 -9.61 -22.27 -8.68
CA GLU A 29 -9.39 -20.98 -7.99
C GLU A 29 -8.56 -20.02 -8.84
N LYS A 30 -7.54 -20.52 -9.54
CA LYS A 30 -6.74 -19.72 -10.46
C LYS A 30 -7.59 -19.12 -11.58
N GLN A 31 -8.54 -19.87 -12.12
CA GLN A 31 -9.46 -19.38 -13.13
C GLN A 31 -10.44 -18.34 -12.55
N GLU A 32 -11.00 -18.58 -11.37
CA GLU A 32 -11.90 -17.63 -10.70
C GLU A 32 -11.21 -16.29 -10.41
N ILE A 33 -9.96 -16.34 -9.93
CA ILE A 33 -9.12 -15.16 -9.72
C ILE A 33 -8.90 -14.42 -11.03
N LEU A 34 -8.51 -15.13 -12.09
CA LEU A 34 -8.27 -14.53 -13.41
C LEU A 34 -9.52 -13.82 -13.94
N ASP A 35 -10.68 -14.47 -13.85
CA ASP A 35 -11.96 -13.91 -14.30
C ASP A 35 -12.34 -12.67 -13.47
N HIS A 36 -12.09 -12.71 -12.15
CA HIS A 36 -12.37 -11.58 -11.27
C HIS A 36 -11.44 -10.39 -11.54
N LEU A 37 -10.12 -10.62 -11.65
CA LEU A 37 -9.14 -9.58 -11.96
C LEU A 37 -9.39 -8.97 -13.34
N THR A 38 -9.74 -9.78 -14.34
CA THR A 38 -10.06 -9.31 -15.69
C THR A 38 -11.27 -8.38 -15.69
N ARG A 39 -12.39 -8.80 -15.09
CA ARG A 39 -13.60 -7.95 -15.00
C ARG A 39 -13.31 -6.63 -14.28
N THR A 40 -12.59 -6.69 -13.17
CA THR A 40 -12.28 -5.51 -12.37
C THR A 40 -11.32 -4.56 -13.10
N ALA A 41 -10.27 -5.08 -13.72
CA ALA A 41 -9.32 -4.28 -14.50
C ALA A 41 -9.99 -3.61 -15.70
N ASP A 42 -10.84 -4.34 -16.44
CA ASP A 42 -11.57 -3.79 -17.59
C ASP A 42 -12.54 -2.68 -17.18
N ALA A 43 -13.25 -2.85 -16.05
CA ALA A 43 -14.12 -1.80 -15.51
C ALA A 43 -13.32 -0.53 -15.13
N ILE A 44 -12.17 -0.70 -14.46
CA ILE A 44 -11.29 0.42 -14.08
C ILE A 44 -10.74 1.14 -15.32
N ALA A 45 -10.29 0.39 -16.33
CA ALA A 45 -9.77 0.96 -17.58
C ALA A 45 -10.88 1.72 -18.34
N ALA A 46 -12.10 1.16 -18.41
CA ALA A 46 -13.25 1.82 -19.04
C ALA A 46 -13.63 3.13 -18.33
N LEU A 47 -13.41 3.21 -17.01
CA LEU A 47 -13.56 4.42 -16.20
C LEU A 47 -12.31 5.31 -16.16
N LYS A 48 -11.41 5.18 -17.14
CA LYS A 48 -10.19 5.99 -17.26
C LYS A 48 -9.35 5.98 -15.97
N TRP A 49 -9.21 4.80 -15.37
CA TRP A 49 -8.43 4.54 -14.17
C TRP A 49 -9.03 5.10 -12.87
N GLN A 50 -10.28 5.57 -12.89
CA GLN A 50 -11.03 5.96 -11.69
C GLN A 50 -11.65 4.73 -11.02
N MET A 51 -11.75 4.73 -9.69
CA MET A 51 -12.43 3.64 -8.99
C MET A 51 -13.94 3.89 -8.95
N PRO A 52 -14.78 2.91 -9.33
CA PRO A 52 -16.22 3.05 -9.24
C PRO A 52 -16.67 3.14 -7.77
N ALA A 53 -17.67 3.97 -7.53
CA ALA A 53 -18.41 4.06 -6.28
C ALA A 53 -19.91 3.95 -6.58
N GLU A 54 -20.68 3.45 -5.60
CA GLU A 54 -22.13 3.35 -5.72
C GLU A 54 -22.77 4.75 -5.80
N VAL A 55 -23.94 4.84 -6.42
CA VAL A 55 -24.77 6.07 -6.36
C VAL A 55 -25.07 6.38 -4.89
N PRO A 56 -24.92 7.64 -4.42
CA PRO A 56 -24.76 8.87 -5.21
C PRO A 56 -23.31 9.31 -5.51
N PHE A 57 -22.30 8.54 -5.11
CA PHE A 57 -20.90 8.98 -5.10
C PHE A 57 -20.21 8.91 -6.47
N GLY A 58 -20.58 7.94 -7.32
CA GLY A 58 -20.07 7.81 -8.69
C GLY A 58 -18.64 7.24 -8.76
N VAL A 59 -17.63 7.99 -8.34
CA VAL A 59 -16.22 7.55 -8.31
C VAL A 59 -15.50 8.04 -7.05
N ARG A 60 -14.43 7.36 -6.65
CA ARG A 60 -13.56 7.79 -5.54
C ARG A 60 -12.11 7.39 -5.75
N GLY A 61 -11.25 8.38 -6.00
CA GLY A 61 -9.84 8.15 -6.29
C GLY A 61 -9.61 7.34 -7.57
N GLY A 62 -8.38 6.86 -7.75
CA GLY A 62 -7.98 6.14 -8.95
C GLY A 62 -6.52 5.75 -8.96
N PHE A 63 -6.11 5.06 -10.03
CA PHE A 63 -4.70 4.76 -10.31
C PHE A 63 -4.04 5.80 -11.23
N GLY A 64 -4.82 6.75 -11.77
CA GLY A 64 -4.33 7.75 -12.71
C GLY A 64 -3.40 8.83 -12.13
N ALA A 65 -3.18 8.89 -10.82
CA ALA A 65 -2.33 9.93 -10.21
C ALA A 65 -0.86 9.85 -10.70
N PHE A 66 -0.25 11.02 -10.89
CA PHE A 66 1.17 11.17 -11.19
C PHE A 66 1.92 11.48 -9.90
N SER A 67 2.14 10.44 -9.11
CA SER A 67 2.91 10.44 -7.87
C SER A 67 3.45 9.04 -7.63
N PHE A 68 4.33 8.86 -6.64
CA PHE A 68 4.72 7.53 -6.20
C PHE A 68 3.52 6.69 -5.73
N GLU A 69 2.48 7.30 -5.15
CA GLU A 69 1.32 6.53 -4.71
C GLU A 69 0.52 5.95 -5.88
N GLY A 70 0.41 6.68 -7.00
CA GLY A 70 -0.36 6.26 -8.17
C GLY A 70 0.43 5.43 -9.19
N ALA A 71 1.65 5.87 -9.53
CA ALA A 71 2.39 5.38 -10.68
C ALA A 71 2.70 3.87 -10.66
N PRO A 72 3.31 3.31 -9.59
CA PRO A 72 3.60 1.89 -9.53
C PRO A 72 2.33 1.03 -9.58
N ARG A 73 1.21 1.50 -9.00
CA ARG A 73 -0.04 0.73 -8.94
C ARG A 73 -0.67 0.58 -10.31
N LEU A 74 -0.73 1.67 -11.10
CA LEU A 74 -1.25 1.63 -12.45
C LEU A 74 -0.39 0.76 -13.36
N LEU A 75 0.92 1.00 -13.34
CA LEU A 75 1.86 0.27 -14.18
C LEU A 75 1.85 -1.22 -13.83
N PHE A 76 1.85 -1.56 -12.53
CA PHE A 76 1.75 -2.93 -12.08
C PHE A 76 0.47 -3.60 -12.55
N LEU A 77 -0.69 -2.95 -12.44
CA LEU A 77 -1.96 -3.50 -12.92
C LEU A 77 -1.85 -3.84 -14.41
N CYS A 78 -1.35 -2.93 -15.25
CA CYS A 78 -1.20 -3.18 -16.68
C CYS A 78 -0.23 -4.34 -16.95
N LYS A 79 0.95 -4.36 -16.31
CA LYS A 79 1.94 -5.43 -16.49
C LYS A 79 1.41 -6.79 -16.03
N LEU A 80 0.76 -6.83 -14.87
CA LEU A 80 0.13 -8.03 -14.31
C LEU A 80 -0.97 -8.56 -15.23
N MET A 81 -1.86 -7.69 -15.72
CA MET A 81 -2.94 -8.14 -16.59
C MET A 81 -2.42 -8.64 -17.93
N HIS A 82 -1.35 -8.05 -18.48
CA HIS A 82 -0.68 -8.60 -19.65
C HIS A 82 -0.08 -9.98 -19.34
N HIS A 83 0.63 -10.12 -18.22
CA HIS A 83 1.23 -11.38 -17.78
C HIS A 83 0.19 -12.51 -17.63
N LEU A 84 -0.95 -12.23 -17.00
CA LEU A 84 -1.97 -13.24 -16.73
C LEU A 84 -2.84 -13.60 -17.95
N THR A 85 -3.10 -12.64 -18.86
CA THR A 85 -4.05 -12.84 -19.97
C THR A 85 -3.40 -12.97 -21.35
N GLY A 86 -2.16 -12.51 -21.50
CA GLY A 86 -1.50 -12.35 -22.79
C GLY A 86 -2.11 -11.26 -23.69
N ALA A 87 -3.14 -10.54 -23.24
CA ALA A 87 -3.83 -9.56 -24.08
C ALA A 87 -2.95 -8.33 -24.32
N SER A 88 -2.74 -7.97 -25.59
CA SER A 88 -1.85 -6.88 -26.00
C SER A 88 -2.31 -5.49 -25.59
N LYS A 89 -3.62 -5.30 -25.34
CA LYS A 89 -4.16 -4.03 -24.81
C LYS A 89 -3.49 -3.60 -23.50
N TRP A 90 -3.14 -4.57 -22.65
CA TRP A 90 -2.53 -4.29 -21.36
C TRP A 90 -1.08 -3.87 -21.48
N GLU A 91 -0.33 -4.47 -22.41
CA GLU A 91 1.03 -4.02 -22.75
C GLU A 91 0.99 -2.62 -23.37
N ALA A 92 0.03 -2.34 -24.25
CA ALA A 92 -0.14 -1.00 -24.81
C ALA A 92 -0.40 0.05 -23.73
N HIS A 93 -1.33 -0.23 -22.80
CA HIS A 93 -1.58 0.64 -21.65
C HIS A 93 -0.36 0.79 -20.74
N TYR A 94 0.41 -0.28 -20.51
CA TYR A 94 1.63 -0.23 -19.74
C TYR A 94 2.62 0.76 -20.37
N ARG A 95 2.92 0.62 -21.67
CA ARG A 95 3.87 1.48 -22.39
C ARG A 95 3.42 2.93 -22.47
N GLU A 96 2.15 3.16 -22.77
CA GLU A 96 1.58 4.51 -22.80
C GLU A 96 1.71 5.21 -21.45
N ASN A 97 1.32 4.53 -20.37
CA ASN A 97 1.32 5.14 -19.03
C ASN A 97 2.71 5.27 -18.44
N LEU A 98 3.67 4.43 -18.86
CA LEU A 98 5.06 4.44 -18.40
C LEU A 98 5.76 5.75 -18.77
N GLU A 99 5.55 6.24 -19.98
CA GLU A 99 6.14 7.50 -20.49
C GLU A 99 5.28 8.74 -20.24
N ALA A 100 3.98 8.58 -19.97
CA ALA A 100 3.08 9.69 -19.68
C ALA A 100 3.62 10.53 -18.51
N LYS A 101 3.62 11.87 -18.69
CA LYS A 101 4.13 12.84 -17.71
C LYS A 101 3.01 13.62 -17.04
N GLY A 102 3.24 13.96 -15.77
CA GLY A 102 2.37 14.81 -14.99
C GLY A 102 2.85 14.93 -13.55
N GLY A 103 1.99 15.47 -12.69
CA GLY A 103 2.32 15.77 -11.29
C GLY A 103 2.61 17.25 -11.08
N GLN A 104 2.66 17.66 -9.81
CA GLN A 104 3.00 19.00 -9.37
C GLN A 104 3.78 18.91 -8.05
N PRO A 105 4.77 19.80 -7.79
CA PRO A 105 5.23 20.88 -8.67
C PRO A 105 6.09 20.38 -9.85
N GLU A 106 6.63 19.17 -9.75
CA GLU A 106 7.47 18.56 -10.77
C GLU A 106 6.63 17.69 -11.70
N SER A 107 6.91 17.77 -12.99
CA SER A 107 6.27 16.96 -14.02
C SER A 107 7.19 15.80 -14.38
N HIS A 108 6.89 14.63 -13.80
CA HIS A 108 7.63 13.41 -14.00
C HIS A 108 6.83 12.40 -14.83
N SER A 109 7.54 11.56 -15.59
CA SER A 109 6.92 10.34 -16.11
C SER A 109 6.57 9.38 -14.97
N ARG A 110 5.63 8.45 -15.18
CA ARG A 110 5.36 7.42 -14.17
C ARG A 110 6.58 6.54 -13.90
N LEU A 111 7.42 6.32 -14.91
CA LEU A 111 8.69 5.63 -14.73
C LEU A 111 9.65 6.41 -13.84
N GLU A 112 9.76 7.74 -14.01
CA GLU A 112 10.54 8.60 -13.13
C GLU A 112 10.01 8.55 -11.69
N TRP A 113 8.69 8.60 -11.48
CA TRP A 113 8.09 8.41 -10.15
C TRP A 113 8.43 7.04 -9.54
N CYS A 114 8.43 5.98 -10.35
CA CYS A 114 8.82 4.64 -9.89
C CYS A 114 10.31 4.57 -9.54
N GLU A 115 11.18 5.29 -10.26
CA GLU A 115 12.62 5.34 -10.00
C GLU A 115 12.97 6.17 -8.75
N ILE A 116 12.26 7.29 -8.52
CA ILE A 116 12.38 8.08 -7.30
C ILE A 116 12.07 7.22 -6.07
N GLY A 117 11.06 6.35 -6.19
CA GLY A 117 10.61 5.50 -5.10
C GLY A 117 9.72 6.24 -4.10
N MET A 118 9.57 5.65 -2.91
CA MET A 118 8.66 6.13 -1.89
C MET A 118 8.98 7.56 -1.47
N THR A 119 7.94 8.38 -1.36
CA THR A 119 7.98 9.72 -0.79
C THR A 119 6.87 9.86 0.25
N PHE A 120 7.08 10.69 1.27
CA PHE A 120 6.04 11.04 2.24
C PHE A 120 5.48 12.42 1.92
N GLU A 121 4.42 12.48 1.13
CA GLU A 121 3.70 13.73 0.83
C GLU A 121 3.29 14.43 2.15
N GLY A 122 3.53 15.75 2.22
CA GLY A 122 3.22 16.55 3.42
C GLY A 122 4.11 16.28 4.64
N GLY A 123 5.22 15.55 4.48
CA GLY A 123 6.25 15.33 5.51
C GLY A 123 5.83 14.44 6.68
N ARG A 124 4.63 13.83 6.62
CA ARG A 124 4.16 12.88 7.64
C ARG A 124 4.45 11.48 7.19
N LYS A 125 5.07 10.68 8.04
CA LYS A 125 5.33 9.26 7.79
C LYS A 125 4.01 8.47 7.71
N HIS A 126 3.87 7.65 6.67
CA HIS A 126 2.67 6.85 6.39
C HIS A 126 2.99 5.54 5.66
N SER A 127 3.98 4.78 6.13
CA SER A 127 4.40 3.52 5.53
C SER A 127 3.25 2.51 5.34
N TRP A 128 2.22 2.55 6.20
CA TRP A 128 1.00 1.72 6.06
C TRP A 128 0.29 1.91 4.70
N THR A 129 0.17 3.14 4.19
CA THR A 129 -0.49 3.37 2.88
C THR A 129 0.49 3.27 1.73
N SER A 130 1.75 3.69 1.94
CA SER A 130 2.78 3.66 0.90
C SER A 130 3.23 2.25 0.54
N CYS A 131 3.15 1.27 1.47
CA CYS A 131 3.59 -0.10 1.20
C CYS A 131 2.90 -0.74 0.00
N ASN A 132 1.64 -0.35 -0.30
CA ASN A 132 0.92 -0.80 -1.48
C ASN A 132 1.69 -0.44 -2.77
N SER A 133 2.17 0.79 -2.87
CA SER A 133 2.93 1.23 -4.04
C SER A 133 4.32 0.61 -4.10
N VAL A 134 4.95 0.35 -2.96
CA VAL A 134 6.21 -0.42 -2.90
C VAL A 134 5.98 -1.86 -3.38
N CYS A 135 4.89 -2.52 -2.98
CA CYS A 135 4.51 -3.84 -3.49
C CYS A 135 4.27 -3.81 -5.01
N GLY A 136 3.58 -2.78 -5.52
CA GLY A 136 3.41 -2.59 -6.97
C GLY A 136 4.74 -2.44 -7.70
N LEU A 137 5.67 -1.66 -7.13
CA LEU A 137 7.01 -1.48 -7.68
C LEU A 137 7.83 -2.78 -7.64
N LEU A 138 7.72 -3.56 -6.57
CA LEU A 138 8.34 -4.88 -6.49
C LEU A 138 7.78 -5.81 -7.56
N GLY A 139 6.45 -5.84 -7.72
CA GLY A 139 5.80 -6.66 -8.75
C GLY A 139 6.22 -6.26 -10.16
N LEU A 140 6.39 -4.97 -10.43
CA LEU A 140 6.98 -4.48 -11.68
C LEU A 140 8.40 -5.00 -11.88
N TRP A 141 9.25 -4.91 -10.86
CA TRP A 141 10.62 -5.45 -10.93
C TRP A 141 10.66 -6.97 -11.15
N GLU A 142 9.74 -7.72 -10.53
CA GLU A 142 9.63 -9.18 -10.69
C GLU A 142 9.15 -9.59 -12.09
N LEU A 143 8.20 -8.85 -12.67
CA LEU A 143 7.59 -9.14 -13.97
C LEU A 143 8.34 -8.53 -15.16
N GLU A 144 9.24 -7.56 -14.93
CA GLU A 144 9.95 -6.86 -16.01
C GLU A 144 11.09 -7.69 -16.59
N THR A 145 11.15 -7.73 -17.91
CA THR A 145 12.16 -8.44 -18.71
C THR A 145 13.18 -7.50 -19.33
N GLU A 146 12.87 -6.20 -19.43
CA GLU A 146 13.81 -5.18 -19.91
C GLU A 146 14.74 -4.72 -18.78
N ASP A 147 16.03 -5.02 -18.92
CA ASP A 147 17.05 -4.72 -17.89
C ASP A 147 17.12 -3.23 -17.53
N SER A 148 16.92 -2.34 -18.51
CA SER A 148 16.93 -0.89 -18.27
C SER A 148 15.76 -0.45 -17.38
N LEU A 149 14.55 -0.94 -17.62
CA LEU A 149 13.37 -0.64 -16.80
C LEU A 149 13.50 -1.28 -15.41
N ARG A 150 13.93 -2.54 -15.38
CA ARG A 150 14.14 -3.28 -14.13
C ARG A 150 15.18 -2.61 -13.24
N ALA A 151 16.24 -2.05 -13.80
CA ALA A 151 17.22 -1.27 -13.04
C ALA A 151 16.62 0.00 -12.41
N ARG A 152 15.71 0.69 -13.10
CA ARG A 152 15.02 1.88 -12.57
C ARG A 152 14.05 1.52 -11.45
N PHE A 153 13.28 0.42 -11.59
CA PHE A 153 12.43 -0.07 -10.51
C PHE A 153 13.23 -0.49 -9.27
N LEU A 154 14.40 -1.12 -9.47
CA LEU A 154 15.33 -1.45 -8.39
C LEU A 154 15.82 -0.20 -7.66
N ALA A 155 16.14 0.89 -8.37
CA ALA A 155 16.54 2.15 -7.76
C ALA A 155 15.44 2.70 -6.84
N GLY A 156 14.18 2.67 -7.29
CA GLY A 156 13.04 3.09 -6.46
C GLY A 156 12.80 2.21 -5.25
N LEU A 157 12.97 0.88 -5.37
CA LEU A 157 12.88 -0.04 -4.23
C LEU A 157 13.97 0.24 -3.19
N ARG A 158 15.20 0.51 -3.65
CA ARG A 158 16.32 0.91 -2.78
C ARG A 158 16.04 2.23 -2.07
N SER A 159 15.58 3.25 -2.80
CA SER A 159 15.19 4.54 -2.23
C SER A 159 14.09 4.37 -1.17
N SER A 160 13.06 3.57 -1.49
CA SER A 160 11.95 3.29 -0.58
C SER A 160 12.39 2.60 0.71
N ALA A 161 13.29 1.62 0.63
CA ALA A 161 13.84 0.95 1.79
C ALA A 161 14.65 1.91 2.69
N THR A 162 15.49 2.76 2.09
CA THR A 162 16.24 3.77 2.85
C THR A 162 15.31 4.73 3.60
N LEU A 163 14.30 5.28 2.92
CA LEU A 163 13.33 6.19 3.54
C LEU A 163 12.51 5.50 4.64
N ALA A 164 12.06 4.27 4.40
CA ALA A 164 11.29 3.51 5.39
C ALA A 164 12.09 3.27 6.68
N ALA A 165 13.39 2.96 6.57
CA ALA A 165 14.24 2.71 7.73
C ALA A 165 14.31 3.89 8.71
N GLU A 166 14.05 5.12 8.25
CA GLU A 166 13.97 6.30 9.12
C GLU A 166 12.85 6.20 10.17
N SER A 167 11.85 5.34 9.98
CA SER A 167 10.76 5.12 10.92
C SER A 167 11.12 4.18 12.08
N PHE A 168 12.26 3.46 12.04
CA PHE A 168 12.61 2.50 13.09
C PHE A 168 12.71 3.12 14.51
N PRO A 169 13.37 4.28 14.71
CA PRO A 169 13.48 4.87 16.05
C PRO A 169 12.14 5.26 16.68
N ILE A 170 11.06 5.33 15.90
CA ILE A 170 9.70 5.62 16.42
C ILE A 170 9.23 4.51 17.36
N ALA A 171 9.66 3.26 17.13
CA ALA A 171 9.31 2.11 17.96
C ALA A 171 9.79 2.27 19.42
N GLU A 172 10.90 2.98 19.65
CA GLU A 172 11.46 3.20 20.98
C GLU A 172 10.54 4.02 21.88
N GLN A 173 9.74 4.91 21.28
CA GLN A 173 8.78 5.76 21.99
C GLN A 173 7.59 4.97 22.55
N TRP A 174 7.39 3.72 22.12
CA TRP A 174 6.34 2.87 22.65
C TRP A 174 6.62 2.44 24.09
N ASN A 175 5.64 2.57 24.97
CA ASN A 175 5.70 2.05 26.33
C ASN A 175 4.75 0.85 26.47
N ASN A 176 5.30 -0.34 26.74
CA ASN A 176 4.51 -1.56 26.93
C ASN A 176 3.62 -1.54 28.19
N ASP A 177 3.86 -0.61 29.11
CA ASP A 177 3.04 -0.39 30.31
C ASP A 177 2.09 0.80 30.18
N ASP A 178 2.02 1.43 28.99
CA ASP A 178 0.99 2.42 28.69
C ASP A 178 -0.39 1.76 28.79
N ALA A 179 -1.25 2.34 29.63
CA ALA A 179 -2.63 1.92 29.87
C ALA A 179 -3.64 2.94 29.31
N SER A 180 -3.26 3.69 28.27
CA SER A 180 -4.16 4.64 27.62
C SER A 180 -5.45 3.93 27.17
N HIS A 181 -6.57 4.61 27.37
CA HIS A 181 -7.88 4.05 27.06
C HIS A 181 -8.07 3.82 25.54
N PHE A 182 -8.74 2.72 25.21
CA PHE A 182 -9.27 2.45 23.89
C PHE A 182 -10.80 2.35 23.99
N GLU A 183 -11.51 3.21 23.26
CA GLU A 183 -12.96 3.14 23.19
C GLU A 183 -13.38 1.97 22.29
N HIS A 184 -13.93 0.91 22.87
CA HIS A 184 -14.34 -0.29 22.15
C HIS A 184 -15.68 -0.12 21.42
N ASP A 185 -16.55 0.78 21.88
CA ASP A 185 -17.79 1.07 21.19
C ASP A 185 -17.58 2.10 20.08
N TRP A 186 -17.34 1.62 18.87
CA TRP A 186 -17.22 2.49 17.69
C TRP A 186 -18.52 3.25 17.37
N ARG A 187 -19.68 2.84 17.91
CA ARG A 187 -20.98 3.48 17.63
C ARG A 187 -21.10 4.88 18.20
N VAL A 188 -20.23 5.28 19.12
CA VAL A 188 -20.14 6.68 19.57
C VAL A 188 -19.93 7.64 18.40
N MET A 189 -19.31 7.19 17.29
CA MET A 189 -19.18 7.99 16.08
C MET A 189 -20.52 8.24 15.36
N ASN A 190 -21.57 7.46 15.63
CA ASN A 190 -22.88 7.65 15.00
C ASN A 190 -23.60 8.90 15.51
N GLU A 191 -23.16 9.51 16.62
CA GLU A 191 -23.70 10.79 17.09
C GLU A 191 -23.57 11.90 16.04
N ASP A 192 -22.48 11.89 15.27
CA ASP A 192 -22.23 12.85 14.18
C ASP A 192 -22.85 12.41 12.85
N TRP A 193 -23.40 11.19 12.78
CA TRP A 193 -23.82 10.60 11.51
C TRP A 193 -25.00 11.34 10.89
N LYS A 194 -24.91 11.55 9.59
CA LYS A 194 -25.97 12.09 8.73
C LYS A 194 -25.90 11.38 7.38
N PRO A 195 -26.90 11.50 6.49
CA PRO A 195 -26.76 11.06 5.11
C PRO A 195 -25.71 11.89 4.35
N GLN A 196 -25.00 11.27 3.40
CA GLN A 196 -24.10 11.93 2.44
C GLN A 196 -24.66 11.79 1.03
N GLN A 197 -24.51 12.82 0.22
CA GLN A 197 -24.83 12.80 -1.22
C GLN A 197 -23.60 12.93 -2.11
N THR A 198 -22.44 13.26 -1.54
CA THR A 198 -21.18 13.43 -2.29
C THR A 198 -19.99 12.82 -1.55
N GLU A 199 -18.91 12.52 -2.29
CA GLU A 199 -17.63 12.08 -1.72
C GLU A 199 -17.13 13.08 -0.67
N GLN A 200 -17.20 14.37 -0.98
CA GLN A 200 -16.71 15.44 -0.10
C GLN A 200 -17.47 15.47 1.23
N GLU A 201 -18.80 15.27 1.21
CA GLU A 201 -19.60 15.16 2.43
C GLU A 201 -19.21 13.92 3.26
N ALA A 202 -18.94 12.79 2.60
CA ALA A 202 -18.50 11.57 3.27
C ALA A 202 -17.13 11.73 3.91
N GLN A 203 -16.17 12.34 3.20
CA GLN A 203 -14.87 12.66 3.76
C GLN A 203 -14.99 13.61 4.95
N SER A 204 -15.78 14.68 4.82
CA SER A 204 -15.97 15.68 5.87
C SER A 204 -16.58 15.07 7.13
N LEU A 205 -17.55 14.16 6.98
CA LEU A 205 -18.11 13.40 8.10
C LEU A 205 -17.05 12.49 8.73
N ALA A 206 -16.34 11.70 7.92
CA ALA A 206 -15.33 10.77 8.41
C ALA A 206 -14.22 11.48 9.18
N GLU A 207 -13.78 12.65 8.72
CA GLU A 207 -12.80 13.47 9.43
C GLU A 207 -13.34 14.03 10.75
N ALA A 208 -14.61 14.45 10.81
CA ALA A 208 -15.24 14.90 12.04
C ALA A 208 -15.34 13.77 13.07
N GLN A 209 -15.87 12.62 12.65
CA GLN A 209 -15.96 11.41 13.47
C GLN A 209 -14.58 10.97 13.97
N LEU A 210 -13.56 10.99 13.10
CA LEU A 210 -12.20 10.64 13.46
C LEU A 210 -11.61 11.59 14.51
N ARG A 211 -11.86 12.90 14.38
CA ARG A 211 -11.42 13.90 15.38
C ARG A 211 -12.11 13.69 16.73
N ALA A 212 -13.40 13.40 16.74
CA ALA A 212 -14.15 13.11 17.97
C ALA A 212 -13.65 11.81 18.62
N TYR A 213 -13.60 10.73 17.85
CA TYR A 213 -13.19 9.41 18.32
C TYR A 213 -11.73 9.38 18.80
N SER A 214 -10.83 10.16 18.19
CA SER A 214 -9.43 10.24 18.64
C SER A 214 -9.29 10.82 20.06
N LYS A 215 -10.25 11.61 20.53
CA LYS A 215 -10.29 12.11 21.92
C LYS A 215 -10.76 11.03 22.88
N LEU A 216 -11.70 10.19 22.44
CA LEU A 216 -12.26 9.09 23.23
C LEU A 216 -11.31 7.88 23.28
N SER A 217 -10.55 7.63 22.22
CA SER A 217 -9.69 6.45 22.06
C SER A 217 -8.22 6.84 21.84
N PRO A 218 -7.53 7.44 22.84
CA PRO A 218 -6.14 7.87 22.70
C PRO A 218 -5.19 6.71 22.35
N ARG A 219 -5.46 5.49 22.82
CA ARG A 219 -4.67 4.30 22.50
C ARG A 219 -4.56 4.04 21.00
N ARG A 220 -5.62 4.32 20.25
CA ARG A 220 -5.61 4.19 18.78
C ARG A 220 -4.54 5.05 18.14
N GLY A 221 -4.43 6.31 18.55
CA GLY A 221 -3.45 7.25 18.02
C GLY A 221 -2.01 6.80 18.34
N LEU A 222 -1.80 6.26 19.55
CA LEU A 222 -0.51 5.71 19.96
C LEU A 222 -0.13 4.50 19.11
N GLU A 223 -0.99 3.49 18.99
CA GLU A 223 -0.66 2.28 18.20
C GLU A 223 -0.46 2.58 16.72
N MET A 224 -1.28 3.46 16.13
CA MET A 224 -1.14 3.84 14.72
C MET A 224 0.19 4.55 14.42
N ARG A 225 0.71 5.34 15.37
CA ARG A 225 1.94 6.11 15.19
C ARG A 225 3.18 5.36 15.65
N LEU A 226 3.10 4.67 16.78
CA LEU A 226 4.26 4.09 17.47
C LEU A 226 4.46 2.61 17.20
N VAL A 227 3.47 1.92 16.64
CA VAL A 227 3.53 0.48 16.34
C VAL A 227 3.37 0.25 14.85
N ARG A 228 2.24 0.68 14.26
CA ARG A 228 1.93 0.41 12.86
C ARG A 228 2.98 1.00 11.91
N GLU A 229 3.35 2.26 12.10
CA GLU A 229 4.33 2.94 11.25
C GLU A 229 5.69 2.20 11.21
N PRO A 230 6.40 1.97 12.33
CA PRO A 230 7.67 1.23 12.31
C PRO A 230 7.52 -0.22 11.83
N CYS A 231 6.42 -0.92 12.15
CA CYS A 231 6.20 -2.29 11.65
C CYS A 231 6.09 -2.34 10.12
N PHE A 232 5.32 -1.43 9.52
CA PHE A 232 5.19 -1.35 8.06
C PHE A 232 6.48 -0.88 7.40
N ALA A 233 7.21 0.04 8.03
CA ALA A 233 8.52 0.43 7.58
C ALA A 233 9.49 -0.76 7.53
N ALA A 234 9.55 -1.57 8.59
CA ALA A 234 10.38 -2.78 8.63
C ALA A 234 10.03 -3.74 7.49
N TRP A 235 8.74 -3.94 7.23
CA TRP A 235 8.30 -4.73 6.10
C TRP A 235 8.74 -4.13 4.75
N ILE A 236 8.54 -2.83 4.52
CA ILE A 236 8.98 -2.14 3.29
C ILE A 236 10.47 -2.33 3.04
N VAL A 237 11.33 -2.20 4.06
CA VAL A 237 12.77 -2.44 3.90
C VAL A 237 13.03 -3.83 3.33
N THR A 238 12.34 -4.86 3.86
CA THR A 238 12.49 -6.25 3.41
C THR A 238 11.85 -6.55 2.04
N LEU A 239 11.12 -5.60 1.44
CA LEU A 239 10.64 -5.71 0.06
C LEU A 239 11.75 -5.44 -0.96
N SER A 240 12.86 -4.80 -0.56
CA SER A 240 13.99 -4.56 -1.46
C SER A 240 14.61 -5.90 -1.91
N PRO A 241 14.80 -6.13 -3.22
CA PRO A 241 15.49 -7.31 -3.72
C PRO A 241 17.03 -7.20 -3.52
N ASP A 242 17.54 -6.02 -3.14
CA ASP A 242 18.93 -5.83 -2.74
C ASP A 242 19.17 -6.39 -1.34
N ARG A 243 19.66 -7.63 -1.28
CA ARG A 243 19.91 -8.33 -0.01
C ARG A 243 20.96 -7.64 0.85
N GLU A 244 21.96 -6.99 0.27
CA GLU A 244 22.96 -6.25 1.05
C GLU A 244 22.33 -5.07 1.76
N GLN A 245 21.44 -4.35 1.07
CA GLN A 245 20.67 -3.28 1.69
C GLN A 245 19.77 -3.79 2.82
N VAL A 246 19.05 -4.89 2.63
CA VAL A 246 18.22 -5.49 3.69
C VAL A 246 19.07 -5.87 4.90
N ARG A 247 20.23 -6.50 4.69
CA ARG A 247 21.15 -6.89 5.78
C ARG A 247 21.70 -5.69 6.54
N LYS A 248 21.97 -4.55 5.89
CA LYS A 248 22.39 -3.30 6.57
C LYS A 248 21.37 -2.82 7.60
N HIS A 249 20.10 -3.16 7.42
CA HIS A 249 19.00 -2.77 8.31
C HIS A 249 18.51 -3.91 9.21
N ALA A 250 19.15 -5.08 9.19
CA ALA A 250 18.71 -6.28 9.92
C ALA A 250 18.51 -6.01 11.41
N GLU A 251 19.48 -5.38 12.07
CA GLU A 251 19.40 -5.05 13.50
C GLU A 251 18.19 -4.16 13.81
N GLY A 252 17.98 -3.10 13.02
CA GLY A 252 16.83 -2.22 13.20
C GLY A 252 15.49 -2.92 12.99
N ILE A 253 15.41 -3.84 12.01
CA ILE A 253 14.22 -4.67 11.78
C ILE A 253 13.96 -5.57 12.99
N GLU A 254 14.96 -6.27 13.50
CA GLU A 254 14.83 -7.16 14.67
C GLU A 254 14.48 -6.39 15.95
N GLN A 255 15.03 -5.19 16.14
CA GLN A 255 14.66 -4.29 17.24
C GLN A 255 13.20 -3.87 17.16
N VAL A 256 12.69 -3.47 15.98
CA VAL A 256 11.27 -3.14 15.80
C VAL A 256 10.37 -4.34 16.13
N ILE A 257 10.70 -5.52 15.61
CA ILE A 257 9.90 -6.75 15.81
C ILE A 257 9.87 -7.15 17.29
N SER A 258 10.99 -7.03 18.00
CA SER A 258 11.09 -7.45 19.40
C SER A 258 10.59 -6.41 20.41
N ARG A 259 10.22 -5.20 19.96
CA ARG A 259 9.89 -4.08 20.85
C ARG A 259 8.58 -4.27 21.63
N TYR A 260 7.59 -4.91 21.04
CA TYR A 260 6.20 -4.85 21.52
C TYR A 260 5.80 -6.09 22.32
N ASP A 261 5.07 -5.89 23.42
CA ASP A 261 4.26 -6.95 24.02
C ASP A 261 2.98 -7.11 23.21
N TYR A 262 3.02 -7.98 22.20
CA TYR A 262 1.92 -8.23 21.28
C TYR A 262 0.61 -8.67 21.96
N ARG A 263 0.66 -9.16 23.21
CA ARG A 263 -0.53 -9.53 23.98
C ARG A 263 -1.33 -8.31 24.46
N LYS A 264 -0.72 -7.13 24.46
CA LYS A 264 -1.29 -5.88 24.97
C LYS A 264 -1.71 -4.90 23.86
N LEU A 265 -1.50 -5.25 22.59
CA LEU A 265 -1.89 -4.40 21.46
C LEU A 265 -3.38 -4.60 21.14
N ILE A 266 -4.06 -3.50 20.78
CA ILE A 266 -5.45 -3.52 20.33
C ILE A 266 -5.52 -3.88 18.85
N TYR A 267 -4.66 -3.28 18.03
CA TYR A 267 -4.63 -3.53 16.59
C TYR A 267 -3.61 -4.62 16.24
N SER A 268 -4.06 -5.60 15.47
CA SER A 268 -3.17 -6.62 14.89
C SER A 268 -2.23 -5.97 13.87
N GLN A 269 -0.94 -5.99 14.17
CA GLN A 269 0.14 -5.62 13.24
C GLN A 269 0.99 -6.86 12.89
N PHE A 270 0.42 -8.08 13.01
CA PHE A 270 1.18 -9.32 12.80
C PHE A 270 1.63 -9.50 11.36
N PHE A 271 0.78 -9.18 10.38
CA PHE A 271 1.12 -9.35 8.96
C PHE A 271 2.44 -8.67 8.55
N PRO A 272 2.64 -7.34 8.75
CA PRO A 272 3.90 -6.70 8.38
C PRO A 272 5.09 -7.23 9.21
N VAL A 273 4.90 -7.53 10.49
CA VAL A 273 5.94 -8.03 11.40
C VAL A 273 6.43 -9.42 10.96
N GLU A 274 5.51 -10.35 10.75
CA GLU A 274 5.80 -11.70 10.29
C GLU A 274 6.43 -11.67 8.89
N SER A 275 5.87 -10.86 7.99
CA SER A 275 6.41 -10.70 6.64
C SER A 275 7.83 -10.15 6.66
N ALA A 276 8.12 -9.15 7.50
CA ALA A 276 9.46 -8.61 7.68
C ALA A 276 10.42 -9.68 8.23
N TRP A 277 10.00 -10.43 9.25
CA TRP A 277 10.81 -11.50 9.85
C TRP A 277 11.24 -12.55 8.83
N TRP A 278 10.27 -13.14 8.10
CA TRP A 278 10.58 -14.22 7.16
C TRP A 278 11.39 -13.72 5.96
N ARG A 279 11.10 -12.52 5.45
CA ARG A 279 11.89 -11.94 4.36
C ARG A 279 13.31 -11.60 4.79
N LEU A 280 13.50 -11.13 6.03
CA LEU A 280 14.84 -10.92 6.59
C LEU A 280 15.63 -12.24 6.65
N LYS A 281 15.00 -13.34 7.07
CA LYS A 281 15.66 -14.66 7.09
C LYS A 281 16.02 -15.16 5.69
N LEU A 282 15.22 -14.86 4.66
CA LEU A 282 15.55 -15.16 3.26
C LEU A 282 16.69 -14.30 2.71
N ALA A 283 16.85 -13.09 3.22
CA ALA A 283 17.91 -12.17 2.84
C ALA A 283 19.24 -12.43 3.58
N SER A 284 19.20 -13.13 4.71
CA SER A 284 20.36 -13.49 5.54
C SER A 284 21.33 -14.39 4.78
#